data_AF-A0A8H3WEX2-F1
#
_entry.id   AF-A0A8H3WEX2-F1
#
_cell.length_a   1.000
_cell.length_b   1.000
_cell.length_c   1.000
_cell.angle_alpha   90.00
_cell.angle_beta   90.00
_cell.angle_gamma   90.00
#
_symmetry.space_group_name_H-M   'P 1'
#
loop_
_entity.id
_entity.type
_entity.pdbx_description
1 polymer ?
#
loop_
_entity_poly.entity_id
_entity_poly.type
_entity_poly.pdbx_seq_one_letter_code
_entity_poly.pdbx_strand_id
1 'polypeptide(L)'
;MALESMIHKPKPSNMFACHTIIGVVASLAMLAAPVSARTWAGGVDMNAACVSQWGVSFHAQNDKADNAANSAYEWYCTDGNNQRNLDVGAFCAGRYGNGAYADPQGKKKYDWGCYYP
;
A
#
# COMPACT_ATOMS: atom_id res chain seq x y z
N MET A 1 28.45 37.39 67.99
CA MET A 1 28.83 36.35 68.96
C MET A 1 27.81 35.25 68.86
N ALA A 2 28.29 34.02 68.74
CA ALA A 2 27.50 32.79 68.59
C ALA A 2 27.08 32.22 69.96
N LEU A 3 26.36 31.08 69.89
CA LEU A 3 25.84 30.19 70.94
C LEU A 3 24.42 30.56 71.42
N GLU A 4 23.46 29.65 71.58
CA GLU A 4 23.49 28.24 72.03
C GLU A 4 22.41 27.42 71.26
N SER A 5 22.73 26.26 70.66
CA SER A 5 22.76 24.91 71.26
C SER A 5 21.41 24.45 71.81
N MET A 6 20.86 23.34 71.30
CA MET A 6 20.69 22.09 72.07
C MET A 6 19.88 20.98 71.34
N ILE A 7 20.51 19.78 71.24
CA ILE A 7 19.98 18.42 71.57
C ILE A 7 18.97 17.76 70.58
N HIS A 8 18.95 16.46 70.28
CA HIS A 8 19.84 15.28 70.33
C HIS A 8 19.06 14.10 69.68
N LYS A 9 19.78 13.21 68.98
CA LYS A 9 19.43 11.84 68.49
C LYS A 9 18.44 11.64 67.32
N PRO A 10 18.91 11.09 66.18
CA PRO A 10 18.05 10.50 65.15
C PRO A 10 17.56 9.09 65.54
N LYS A 11 16.29 8.82 65.22
CA LYS A 11 15.54 7.57 65.36
C LYS A 11 15.88 6.62 64.18
N PRO A 12 15.82 5.28 64.34
CA PRO A 12 16.59 4.34 63.51
C PRO A 12 16.17 4.28 62.04
N SER A 13 17.18 4.02 61.23
CA SER A 13 17.14 3.72 59.80
C SER A 13 16.15 2.60 59.48
N ASN A 14 14.96 2.96 59.02
CA ASN A 14 14.17 2.06 58.19
C ASN A 14 14.77 2.10 56.80
N MET A 15 15.40 0.98 56.44
CA MET A 15 15.87 0.64 55.11
C MET A 15 14.75 0.93 54.10
N PHE A 16 14.86 2.05 53.39
CA PHE A 16 14.12 2.26 52.15
C PHE A 16 14.68 1.25 51.16
N ALA A 17 14.01 0.10 51.08
CA ALA A 17 14.22 -0.88 50.03
C ALA A 17 14.01 -0.17 48.69
N CYS A 18 15.12 0.09 48.01
CA CYS A 18 15.19 0.62 46.67
C CYS A 18 14.60 -0.44 45.73
N HIS A 19 13.28 -0.41 45.56
CA HIS A 19 12.62 -1.19 44.54
C HIS A 19 12.89 -0.49 43.23
N THR A 20 13.97 -0.91 42.57
CA THR A 20 14.29 -0.56 41.20
C THR A 20 13.16 -1.09 40.32
N ILE A 21 12.13 -0.27 40.08
CA ILE A 21 11.15 -0.52 39.04
C ILE A 21 11.91 -0.29 37.73
N ILE A 22 12.51 -1.36 37.19
CA ILE A 22 13.01 -1.38 35.82
C ILE A 22 11.78 -1.38 34.93
N GLY A 23 11.26 -0.17 34.65
CA GLY A 23 10.21 0.04 33.67
C GLY A 23 10.78 -0.28 32.29
N VAL A 24 10.45 -1.46 31.76
CA VAL A 24 10.72 -1.80 30.37
C VAL A 24 9.79 -0.95 29.52
N VAL A 25 10.28 0.18 29.02
CA VAL A 25 9.58 0.93 27.96
C VAL A 25 9.77 0.12 26.69
N ALA A 26 8.87 -0.84 26.45
CA ALA A 26 8.77 -1.54 25.18
C ALA A 26 8.41 -0.51 24.12
N SER A 27 9.45 0.05 23.51
CA SER A 27 9.34 0.97 22.39
C SER A 27 8.68 0.19 21.27
N LEU A 28 7.39 0.44 21.05
CA LEU A 28 6.65 -0.07 19.92
C LEU A 28 7.21 0.63 18.69
N ALA A 29 8.35 0.15 18.19
CA ALA A 29 8.87 0.51 16.89
C ALA A 29 7.84 0.01 15.87
N MET A 30 6.87 0.86 15.53
CA MET A 30 6.07 0.66 14.34
C MET A 30 7.06 0.60 13.19
N LEU A 31 7.31 -0.60 12.67
CA LEU A 31 7.97 -0.77 11.39
C LEU A 31 7.02 -0.15 10.37
N ALA A 32 7.19 1.16 10.12
CA ALA A 32 6.75 1.77 8.89
C ALA A 32 7.57 1.08 7.80
N ALA A 33 7.08 -0.07 7.32
CA ALA A 33 7.59 -0.67 6.10
C ALA A 33 7.53 0.44 5.04
N PRO A 34 8.61 0.65 4.27
CA PRO A 34 8.56 1.62 3.19
C PRO A 34 7.38 1.23 2.31
N VAL A 35 6.44 2.16 2.09
CA VAL A 35 5.56 2.09 0.93
C VAL A 35 6.51 2.13 -0.25
N SER A 36 6.80 0.97 -0.84
CA SER A 36 7.59 0.90 -2.06
C SER A 36 6.92 1.83 -3.06
N ALA A 37 7.60 2.92 -3.39
CA ALA A 37 7.16 3.83 -4.42
C ALA A 37 7.30 3.09 -5.74
N ARG A 38 6.19 2.48 -6.18
CA ARG A 38 6.10 1.79 -7.46
C ARG A 38 6.59 2.72 -8.57
N THR A 39 7.44 2.20 -9.44
CA THR A 39 7.97 3.00 -10.56
C THR A 39 7.03 2.90 -11.74
N TRP A 40 6.59 4.05 -12.28
CA TRP A 40 5.72 4.10 -13.45
C TRP A 40 6.44 3.52 -14.68
N ALA A 41 5.86 2.46 -15.27
CA ALA A 41 6.33 1.90 -16.54
C ALA A 41 5.60 2.52 -17.74
N GLY A 42 4.29 2.74 -17.60
CA GLY A 42 3.47 3.34 -18.66
C GLY A 42 1.98 3.12 -18.48
N GLY A 43 1.18 3.77 -19.34
CA GLY A 43 -0.27 3.61 -19.35
C GLY A 43 -0.72 2.30 -19.99
N VAL A 44 -1.99 1.96 -19.77
CA VAL A 44 -2.66 0.80 -20.37
C VAL A 44 -3.59 1.26 -21.48
N ASP A 45 -3.31 0.82 -22.71
CA ASP A 45 -4.29 0.85 -23.79
C ASP A 45 -5.13 -0.43 -23.71
N MET A 46 -6.36 -0.30 -23.22
CA MET A 46 -7.28 -1.42 -23.04
C MET A 46 -7.56 -2.14 -24.35
N ASN A 47 -7.70 -1.41 -25.45
CA ASN A 47 -8.01 -2.02 -26.73
C ASN A 47 -6.81 -2.82 -27.27
N ALA A 48 -5.61 -2.26 -27.16
CA ALA A 48 -4.38 -2.98 -27.50
C ALA A 48 -4.19 -4.22 -26.62
N ALA A 49 -4.48 -4.12 -25.32
CA ALA A 49 -4.46 -5.26 -24.40
C ALA A 49 -5.42 -6.36 -24.84
N CYS A 50 -6.64 -5.98 -25.21
CA CYS A 50 -7.65 -6.90 -25.69
C CYS A 50 -7.25 -7.62 -26.98
N VAL A 51 -6.79 -6.85 -27.98
CA VAL A 51 -6.31 -7.38 -29.26
C VAL A 51 -5.10 -8.30 -29.08
N SER A 52 -4.20 -7.98 -28.14
CA SER A 52 -3.03 -8.82 -27.87
C SER A 52 -3.37 -10.19 -27.30
N GLN A 53 -4.50 -10.32 -26.59
CA GLN A 53 -4.91 -11.55 -25.92
C GLN A 53 -5.86 -12.39 -26.79
N TRP A 54 -6.75 -11.74 -27.53
CA TRP A 54 -7.87 -12.42 -28.22
C TRP A 54 -7.90 -12.19 -29.74
N GLY A 55 -6.99 -11.36 -30.26
CA GLY A 55 -6.90 -11.06 -31.70
C GLY A 55 -7.68 -9.82 -32.13
N VAL A 56 -7.46 -9.41 -33.38
CA VAL A 56 -7.93 -8.12 -33.93
C VAL A 56 -9.45 -7.95 -34.00
N SER A 57 -10.21 -9.05 -33.92
CA SER A 57 -11.68 -9.01 -33.92
C SER A 57 -12.26 -8.58 -32.58
N PHE A 58 -11.48 -8.67 -31.49
CA PHE A 58 -11.90 -8.26 -30.16
C PHE A 58 -11.50 -6.81 -29.88
N HIS A 59 -12.38 -6.09 -29.19
CA HIS A 59 -12.12 -4.76 -28.69
C HIS A 59 -12.50 -4.65 -27.21
N ALA A 60 -11.87 -3.71 -26.51
CA ALA A 60 -12.14 -3.49 -25.10
C ALA A 60 -13.43 -2.69 -24.90
N GLN A 61 -14.26 -3.13 -23.96
CA GLN A 61 -15.50 -2.46 -23.55
C GLN A 61 -15.57 -2.35 -22.03
N ASN A 62 -16.34 -1.37 -21.58
CA ASN A 62 -16.66 -1.18 -20.17
C ASN A 62 -17.95 -0.38 -20.05
N ASP A 63 -18.97 -1.02 -19.50
CA ASP A 63 -20.35 -0.52 -19.45
C ASP A 63 -20.58 0.47 -18.31
N LYS A 64 -19.56 0.74 -17.49
CA LYS A 64 -19.64 1.72 -16.40
C LYS A 64 -19.34 3.13 -16.91
N ALA A 65 -20.00 4.10 -16.29
CA ALA A 65 -19.59 5.50 -16.37
C ALA A 65 -18.18 5.66 -15.78
N ASP A 66 -17.44 6.66 -16.28
CA ASP A 66 -16.03 6.87 -15.92
C ASP A 66 -15.77 6.94 -14.41
N ASN A 67 -16.64 7.64 -13.67
CA ASN A 67 -16.50 7.82 -12.22
C ASN A 67 -17.32 6.83 -11.38
N ALA A 68 -17.88 5.78 -11.97
CA ALA A 68 -18.64 4.80 -11.22
C ALA A 68 -17.72 3.96 -10.31
N ALA A 69 -18.27 3.52 -9.16
CA ALA A 69 -17.55 2.66 -8.24
C ALA A 69 -17.05 1.40 -8.96
N ASN A 70 -15.78 1.05 -8.73
CA ASN A 70 -15.10 -0.10 -9.33
C ASN A 70 -15.05 -0.10 -10.86
N SER A 71 -15.34 1.01 -11.53
CA SER A 71 -15.34 1.08 -13.01
C SER A 71 -14.02 0.61 -13.62
N ALA A 72 -12.88 0.86 -12.98
CA ALA A 72 -11.59 0.33 -13.40
C ALA A 72 -11.58 -1.20 -13.56
N TYR A 73 -12.31 -1.98 -12.76
CA TYR A 73 -12.24 -3.44 -12.77
C TYR A 73 -13.22 -4.11 -13.74
N GLU A 74 -14.08 -3.32 -14.40
CA GLU A 74 -15.20 -3.83 -15.19
C GLU A 74 -14.87 -3.92 -16.69
N TRP A 75 -13.60 -3.81 -17.06
CA TRP A 75 -13.16 -3.96 -18.44
C TRP A 75 -13.25 -5.41 -18.91
N TYR A 76 -13.72 -5.57 -20.15
CA TYR A 76 -13.81 -6.85 -20.81
C TYR A 76 -13.51 -6.72 -22.30
N CYS A 77 -13.32 -7.87 -22.95
CA CYS A 77 -13.12 -8.00 -24.37
C CYS A 77 -14.38 -8.50 -25.06
N THR A 78 -14.75 -7.91 -26.19
CA THR A 78 -15.87 -8.40 -27.01
C THR A 78 -15.61 -8.27 -28.50
N ASP A 79 -16.13 -9.22 -29.29
CA ASP A 79 -16.23 -9.16 -30.76
C ASP A 79 -17.67 -8.82 -31.21
N GLY A 80 -18.56 -8.49 -30.27
CA GLY A 80 -19.99 -8.29 -30.47
C GLY A 80 -20.85 -9.54 -30.27
N ASN A 81 -20.28 -10.74 -30.38
CA ASN A 81 -20.97 -12.02 -30.19
C ASN A 81 -20.49 -12.76 -28.94
N ASN A 82 -19.23 -12.57 -28.57
CA ASN A 82 -18.51 -13.26 -27.51
C ASN A 82 -17.92 -12.26 -26.53
N GLN A 83 -18.09 -12.50 -25.24
CA GLN A 83 -17.38 -11.78 -24.19
C GLN A 83 -16.23 -12.62 -23.63
N ARG A 84 -15.09 -11.98 -23.35
CA ARG A 84 -13.89 -12.57 -22.74
C ARG A 84 -13.35 -11.64 -21.66
N ASN A 85 -12.60 -12.21 -20.71
CA ASN A 85 -11.90 -11.40 -19.72
C ASN A 85 -10.77 -10.60 -20.38
N LEU A 86 -10.49 -9.42 -19.82
CA LEU A 86 -9.34 -8.61 -20.20
C LEU A 86 -8.33 -8.65 -19.06
N ASP A 87 -7.19 -9.34 -19.27
CA ASP A 87 -6.13 -9.42 -18.27
C ASP A 87 -5.14 -8.27 -18.45
N VAL A 88 -5.34 -7.19 -17.69
CA VAL A 88 -4.44 -6.02 -17.73
C VAL A 88 -3.04 -6.37 -17.20
N GLY A 89 -2.95 -7.31 -16.25
CA GLY A 89 -1.69 -7.76 -15.67
C GLY A 89 -0.82 -8.46 -16.69
N ALA A 90 -1.39 -9.40 -17.45
CA ALA A 90 -0.71 -10.08 -18.55
C ALA A 90 -0.24 -9.10 -19.63
N PHE A 91 -1.04 -8.07 -19.94
CA PHE A 91 -0.61 -7.00 -20.85
C PHE A 91 0.61 -6.23 -20.32
N CYS A 92 0.59 -5.80 -19.06
CA CYS A 92 1.73 -5.08 -18.48
C CYS A 92 3.00 -5.94 -18.46
N ALA A 93 2.88 -7.21 -18.05
CA ALA A 93 3.99 -8.14 -18.04
C ALA A 93 4.56 -8.40 -19.45
N GLY A 94 3.69 -8.59 -20.45
CA GLY A 94 4.11 -8.80 -21.83
C GLY A 94 4.70 -7.57 -22.50
N ARG A 95 4.17 -6.37 -22.22
CA ARG A 95 4.62 -5.12 -22.85
C ARG A 95 5.90 -4.55 -22.25
N TYR A 96 6.04 -4.59 -20.93
CA TYR A 96 7.12 -3.91 -20.22
C TYR A 96 8.13 -4.86 -19.58
N GLY A 97 7.86 -6.17 -19.52
CA GLY A 97 8.77 -7.18 -18.98
C GLY A 97 9.15 -6.92 -17.51
N ASN A 98 10.26 -7.51 -17.06
CA ASN A 98 10.93 -7.20 -15.78
C ASN A 98 10.02 -7.17 -14.52
N GLY A 99 9.01 -8.05 -14.48
CA GLY A 99 8.07 -8.09 -13.35
C GLY A 99 7.09 -6.91 -13.31
N ALA A 100 6.89 -6.23 -14.44
CA ALA A 100 5.88 -5.19 -14.55
C ALA A 100 4.48 -5.74 -14.23
N TYR A 101 3.73 -5.02 -13.41
CA TYR A 101 2.39 -5.40 -12.98
C TYR A 101 1.40 -4.27 -13.22
N ALA A 102 0.12 -4.62 -13.28
CA ALA A 102 -0.96 -3.67 -13.48
C ALA A 102 -1.53 -3.21 -12.14
N ASP A 103 -1.84 -1.92 -12.02
CA ASP A 103 -2.58 -1.37 -10.89
C ASP A 103 -3.52 -0.23 -11.31
N PRO A 104 -4.76 -0.20 -10.78
CA PRO A 104 -5.67 0.88 -11.03
C PRO A 104 -5.42 2.09 -10.09
N GLN A 105 -4.99 3.21 -10.67
CA GLN A 105 -4.50 4.43 -10.00
C GLN A 105 -5.55 5.27 -9.25
N GLY A 106 -6.85 5.13 -9.50
CA GLY A 106 -7.72 6.25 -9.13
C GLY A 106 -9.22 6.08 -9.26
N LYS A 107 -9.78 4.88 -9.05
CA LYS A 107 -11.23 4.62 -9.06
C LYS A 107 -11.95 4.85 -10.39
N LYS A 108 -11.37 5.60 -11.35
CA LYS A 108 -12.00 5.84 -12.65
C LYS A 108 -11.71 4.71 -13.63
N LYS A 109 -12.54 4.63 -14.65
CA LYS A 109 -12.52 3.59 -15.66
C LYS A 109 -11.16 3.45 -16.35
N TYR A 110 -10.53 4.56 -16.68
CA TYR A 110 -9.25 4.59 -17.42
C TYR A 110 -8.01 4.72 -16.54
N ASP A 111 -8.17 4.70 -15.22
CA ASP A 111 -7.05 4.88 -14.30
C ASP A 111 -6.27 3.57 -14.16
N TRP A 112 -5.73 3.01 -15.24
CA TRP A 112 -4.86 1.84 -15.20
C TRP A 112 -3.43 2.19 -15.60
N GLY A 113 -2.49 1.69 -14.79
CA GLY A 113 -1.06 1.85 -15.01
C GLY A 113 -0.33 0.52 -14.95
N CYS A 114 0.79 0.45 -15.69
CA CYS A 114 1.80 -0.57 -15.51
C CYS A 114 2.94 0.00 -14.66
N TYR A 115 3.49 -0.83 -13.76
CA TYR A 115 4.52 -0.42 -12.81
C TYR A 115 5.56 -1.50 -12.57
N TYR A 116 6.74 -1.07 -12.15
CA TYR A 116 7.74 -1.93 -11.53
C TYR A 116 7.64 -1.86 -9.99
N PRO A 117 7.94 -2.97 -9.29
CA PRO A 117 7.91 -3.03 -7.83
C PRO A 117 8.91 -2.07 -7.15
#